data_AF-A0A7D5ZJ92-F1
#
_entry.id   AF-A0A7D5ZJ92-F1
#
_cell.length_a   1.000
_cell.length_b   1.000
_cell.length_c   1.000
_cell.angle_alpha   90.00
_cell.angle_beta   90.00
_cell.angle_gamma   90.00
#
_symmetry.space_group_name_H-M   'P 1'
#
loop_
_entity.id
_entity.type
_entity.pdbx_description
1 polymer ?
#
loop_
_entity_poly.entity_id
_entity_poly.type
_entity_poly.pdbx_seq_one_letter_code
_entity_poly.pdbx_strand_id
1 'polypeptide(L)'
;MAHFQITPDYNAASLGLDTLQTAVYQHLCSQRQTTSAELISLYAVQNPQATIAAINARLLALKSGWQILISTPRAPQQGPTQSMRTPVAYYRLSRKTLLNIAQF
;
A
#
# COMPACT_ATOMS: atom_id res chain seq x y z
N MET A 1 -5.05 25.11 5.70
CA MET A 1 -4.91 23.69 6.09
C MET A 1 -3.95 23.05 5.12
N ALA A 2 -2.79 22.57 5.56
CA ALA A 2 -1.82 21.94 4.66
C ALA A 2 -2.39 20.61 4.17
N HIS A 3 -2.62 20.48 2.86
CA HIS A 3 -3.05 19.24 2.25
C HIS A 3 -1.85 18.28 2.29
N PHE A 4 -1.89 17.28 3.16
CA PHE A 4 -0.81 16.30 3.25
C PHE A 4 -0.77 15.51 1.93
N GLN A 5 0.34 15.60 1.21
CA GLN A 5 0.55 14.88 -0.03
C GLN A 5 1.98 14.37 -0.07
N ILE A 6 2.12 13.06 -0.23
CA ILE A 6 3.39 12.44 -0.56
C ILE A 6 3.60 12.60 -2.06
N THR A 7 4.81 13.01 -2.45
CA THR A 7 5.24 13.07 -3.83
C THR A 7 6.28 11.97 -4.07
N PRO A 8 5.87 10.80 -4.58
CA PRO A 8 6.80 9.74 -4.93
C PRO A 8 7.62 10.10 -6.17
N ASP A 9 8.69 9.34 -6.41
CA ASP A 9 9.58 9.55 -7.56
C ASP A 9 8.88 9.39 -8.92
N TYR A 10 7.79 8.61 -8.96
CA TYR A 10 7.01 8.32 -10.15
C TYR A 10 5.53 8.58 -9.90
N ASN A 11 4.87 9.20 -10.87
CA ASN A 11 3.41 9.30 -10.87
C ASN A 11 2.79 8.00 -11.44
N ALA A 12 1.47 7.85 -11.30
CA ALA A 12 0.76 6.66 -11.77
C ALA A 12 0.92 6.38 -13.27
N ALA A 13 1.00 7.44 -14.09
CA ALA A 13 1.19 7.31 -15.54
C ALA A 13 2.59 6.77 -15.89
N SER A 14 3.64 7.27 -15.22
CA SER A 14 5.01 6.77 -15.38
C SER A 14 5.17 5.32 -14.94
N LEU A 15 4.37 4.87 -13.97
CA LEU A 15 4.37 3.48 -13.50
C LEU A 15 3.62 2.52 -14.44
N GLY A 16 2.88 3.02 -15.43
CA GLY A 16 2.06 2.20 -16.33
C GLY A 16 0.97 1.42 -15.57
N LEU A 17 0.38 2.04 -14.55
CA LEU A 17 -0.68 1.45 -13.74
C LEU A 17 -1.99 1.42 -14.52
N ASP A 18 -2.79 0.36 -14.31
CA ASP A 18 -4.19 0.36 -14.78
C ASP A 18 -5.04 1.37 -13.98
N THR A 19 -6.30 1.55 -14.38
CA THR A 19 -7.21 2.52 -13.77
C THR A 19 -7.40 2.30 -12.26
N LEU A 20 -7.51 1.04 -11.84
CA LEU A 20 -7.76 0.67 -10.45
C LEU A 20 -6.49 0.84 -9.61
N GLN A 21 -5.35 0.36 -10.10
CA GLN A 21 -4.04 0.56 -9.49
C GLN A 21 -3.70 2.06 -9.37
N THR A 22 -4.03 2.86 -10.39
CA THR A 22 -3.86 4.31 -10.38
C THR A 22 -4.64 4.95 -9.24
N ALA A 23 -5.92 4.60 -9.08
CA ALA A 23 -6.76 5.15 -8.02
C ALA A 23 -6.23 4.78 -6.62
N VAL A 24 -5.83 3.52 -6.42
CA VAL A 24 -5.23 3.05 -5.16
C VAL A 24 -3.90 3.76 -4.86
N TYR A 25 -3.05 3.92 -5.88
CA TYR A 25 -1.76 4.58 -5.71
C TYR A 25 -1.92 6.07 -5.39
N GLN A 26 -2.81 6.78 -6.08
CA GLN A 26 -3.13 8.18 -5.79
C GLN A 26 -3.71 8.36 -4.39
N HIS A 27 -4.60 7.46 -3.97
CA HIS A 27 -5.14 7.44 -2.62
C HIS A 27 -4.03 7.33 -1.58
N LEU A 28 -3.09 6.39 -1.77
CA LEU A 28 -1.93 6.21 -0.90
C LEU A 28 -0.97 7.41 -0.91
N CYS A 29 -0.85 8.14 -2.02
CA CYS A 29 -0.09 9.39 -2.05
C CYS A 29 -0.73 10.47 -1.18
N SER A 30 -2.06 10.52 -1.12
CA SER A 30 -2.80 11.53 -0.35
C SER A 30 -2.99 11.16 1.12
N GLN A 31 -3.18 9.88 1.45
CA GLN A 31 -3.47 9.44 2.82
C GLN A 31 -2.34 8.66 3.49
N ARG A 32 -1.24 8.37 2.77
CA ARG A 32 -0.08 7.55 3.19
C ARG A 32 -0.38 6.10 3.52
N GLN A 33 -1.55 5.81 4.08
CA GLN A 33 -1.97 4.51 4.55
C GLN A 33 -3.43 4.26 4.19
N THR A 34 -3.78 2.99 4.03
CA THR A 34 -5.15 2.54 3.76
C THR A 34 -5.29 1.10 4.22
N THR A 35 -6.52 0.62 4.36
CA THR A 35 -6.84 -0.75 4.74
C THR A 35 -7.41 -1.55 3.59
N SER A 36 -7.34 -2.88 3.66
CA SER A 36 -8.02 -3.75 2.70
C SER A 36 -9.52 -3.47 2.62
N ALA A 37 -10.16 -3.15 3.74
CA ALA A 37 -11.58 -2.81 3.79
C ALA A 37 -11.90 -1.50 3.06
N GLU A 38 -11.08 -0.46 3.25
CA GLU A 38 -11.23 0.82 2.53
C GLU A 38 -11.00 0.66 1.03
N LEU A 39 -9.99 -0.13 0.63
CA LEU A 39 -9.74 -0.42 -0.79
C LEU A 39 -10.90 -1.17 -1.45
N ILE A 40 -11.50 -2.13 -0.76
CA ILE A 40 -12.70 -2.83 -1.24
C ILE A 40 -13.88 -1.85 -1.33
N SER A 41 -14.11 -1.05 -0.29
CA SER A 41 -15.29 -0.19 -0.19
C SER A 41 -15.26 1.02 -1.12
N LEU A 42 -14.09 1.65 -1.31
CA LEU A 42 -13.97 2.91 -2.04
C LEU A 42 -13.59 2.69 -3.51
N TYR A 43 -12.83 1.65 -3.80
CA TYR A 43 -12.24 1.40 -5.11
C TYR A 43 -12.67 0.06 -5.72
N ALA A 44 -13.61 -0.65 -5.09
CA ALA A 44 -14.14 -1.95 -5.53
C ALA A 44 -13.03 -3.00 -5.78
N VAL A 45 -11.92 -2.91 -5.04
CA VAL A 45 -10.77 -3.80 -5.23
C VAL A 45 -11.09 -5.18 -4.68
N GLN A 46 -11.28 -6.18 -5.55
CA GLN A 46 -11.61 -7.54 -5.11
C GLN A 46 -10.46 -8.25 -4.38
N ASN A 47 -9.21 -7.99 -4.78
CA ASN A 47 -8.03 -8.55 -4.14
C ASN A 47 -6.99 -7.46 -3.85
N PRO A 48 -7.13 -6.73 -2.72
CA PRO A 48 -6.25 -5.63 -2.37
C PRO A 48 -4.78 -6.04 -2.30
N GLN A 49 -4.50 -7.26 -1.83
CA GLN A 49 -3.13 -7.75 -1.73
C GLN A 49 -2.48 -7.93 -3.11
N ALA A 50 -3.19 -8.50 -4.07
CA ALA A 50 -2.70 -8.66 -5.44
C ALA A 50 -2.49 -7.30 -6.12
N THR A 51 -3.43 -6.36 -5.96
CA THR A 51 -3.31 -4.99 -6.50
C THR A 51 -2.08 -4.28 -5.94
N ILE A 52 -1.86 -4.31 -4.62
CA ILE A 52 -0.69 -3.68 -4.00
C ILE A 52 0.61 -4.37 -4.44
N ALA A 53 0.62 -5.69 -4.57
CA ALA A 53 1.77 -6.42 -5.08
C ALA A 53 2.13 -6.00 -6.52
N ALA A 54 1.13 -5.81 -7.39
CA ALA A 54 1.34 -5.33 -8.75
C ALA A 54 1.93 -3.91 -8.79
N ILE A 55 1.42 -2.99 -7.95
CA ILE A 55 1.98 -1.63 -7.84
C ILE A 55 3.43 -1.67 -7.35
N ASN A 56 3.73 -2.49 -6.33
CA ASN A 56 5.09 -2.68 -5.84
C ASN A 56 6.02 -3.25 -6.91
N ALA A 57 5.55 -4.18 -7.74
CA ALA A 57 6.33 -4.71 -8.85
C ALA A 57 6.72 -3.61 -9.85
N ARG A 58 5.79 -2.68 -10.16
CA ARG A 58 6.08 -1.51 -11.01
C ARG A 58 7.08 -0.56 -10.38
N LEU A 59 6.90 -0.23 -9.10
CA LEU A 59 7.84 0.60 -8.33
C LEU A 59 9.24 -0.02 -8.29
N LEU A 60 9.33 -1.34 -8.13
CA LEU A 60 10.60 -2.07 -8.16
C LEU A 60 11.24 -2.07 -9.55
N ALA A 61 10.46 -2.32 -10.61
CA ALA A 61 10.94 -2.34 -11.99
C ALA A 61 11.57 -1.00 -12.41
N LEU A 62 11.00 0.12 -11.93
CA LEU A 62 11.55 1.45 -12.15
C LEU A 62 12.60 1.88 -11.11
N LYS A 63 13.05 0.96 -10.24
CA LYS A 63 14.02 1.25 -9.17
C LYS A 63 13.60 2.43 -8.27
N SER A 64 12.29 2.58 -8.03
CA SER A 64 11.77 3.62 -7.15
C SER A 64 12.34 3.50 -5.75
N GLY A 65 12.64 4.65 -5.15
CA GLY A 65 12.94 4.81 -3.75
C GLY A 65 11.72 4.62 -2.84
N TRP A 66 10.54 4.34 -3.40
CA TRP A 66 9.30 4.10 -2.66
C TRP A 66 8.84 2.65 -2.76
N GLN A 67 8.09 2.22 -1.74
CA GLN A 67 7.40 0.95 -1.69
C GLN A 67 6.14 1.05 -0.84
N ILE A 68 5.19 0.15 -1.07
CA ILE A 68 4.01 -0.02 -0.24
C ILE A 68 4.29 -1.19 0.71
N LEU A 69 4.38 -0.89 2.00
CA LEU A 69 4.49 -1.88 3.06
C LEU A 69 3.13 -2.53 3.29
N ILE A 70 3.13 -3.85 3.47
CA ILE A 70 1.93 -4.64 3.74
C ILE A 70 2.06 -5.19 5.16
N SER A 71 1.13 -4.86 6.05
CA SER A 71 1.02 -5.58 7.32
C SER A 71 0.26 -6.88 7.08
N THR A 72 0.78 -8.00 7.58
CA THR A 72 0.00 -9.23 7.64
C THR A 72 -1.25 -8.99 8.50
N PRO A 73 -2.44 -9.48 8.07
CA PRO A 73 -3.62 -9.38 8.91
C PRO A 73 -3.33 -10.12 10.22
N ARG A 74 -3.57 -9.46 11.36
CA ARG A 74 -3.49 -10.13 12.65
C ARG A 74 -4.49 -11.29 12.62
N ALA A 75 -4.00 -12.51 12.81
CA ALA A 75 -4.87 -13.65 13.05
C ALA A 75 -5.80 -13.31 14.23
N PRO A 76 -7.08 -13.73 14.19
CA PRO A 76 -7.94 -13.55 15.34
C PRO A 76 -7.29 -14.29 16.52
N GLN A 77 -6.92 -13.55 17.56
CA GLN A 77 -6.54 -14.17 18.84
C GLN A 77 -7.77 -14.94 19.31
N GLN A 78 -7.65 -16.26 19.42
CA GLN A 78 -8.71 -17.13 19.93
C GLN A 78 -8.89 -16.84 21.43
N GLY A 79 -9.68 -15.81 21.74
CA GLY A 79 -10.14 -15.48 23.09
C GLY A 79 -11.66 -15.57 23.15
N PRO A 80 -12.25 -15.95 24.30
CA PRO A 80 -13.68 -16.29 24.41
C PRO A 80 -14.67 -15.13 24.15
N THR A 81 -14.19 -13.91 23.89
CA THR A 81 -15.03 -12.71 23.77
C THR A 81 -14.81 -11.86 22.51
N GLN A 82 -13.95 -12.24 21.56
CA GLN A 82 -13.74 -11.44 20.34
C GLN A 82 -14.57 -11.96 19.17
N SER A 83 -15.68 -11.28 18.91
CA SER A 83 -16.51 -11.38 17.72
C SER A 83 -15.63 -11.42 16.46
N MET A 84 -15.97 -12.33 15.53
CA MET A 84 -15.35 -12.54 14.22
C MET A 84 -14.98 -11.23 13.49
N ARG A 85 -13.83 -10.64 13.81
CA ARG A 85 -13.33 -9.47 13.10
C ARG A 85 -12.62 -9.97 11.86
N THR A 86 -13.20 -9.70 10.70
CA THR A 86 -12.61 -10.06 9.40
C THR A 86 -11.16 -9.57 9.36
N PRO A 87 -10.20 -10.40 8.94
CA PRO A 87 -8.81 -10.00 8.87
C PRO A 87 -8.64 -8.75 7.99
N VAL A 88 -8.17 -7.65 8.58
CA VAL A 88 -7.87 -6.39 7.87
C VAL A 88 -6.37 -6.27 7.71
N ALA A 89 -5.91 -6.16 6.46
CA ALA A 89 -4.54 -5.80 6.14
C ALA A 89 -4.41 -4.28 6.04
N TYR A 90 -3.27 -3.75 6.47
CA TYR A 90 -2.91 -2.34 6.35
C TYR A 90 -1.83 -2.19 5.29
N TYR A 91 -1.98 -1.19 4.44
CA TYR A 91 -1.05 -0.84 3.38
C TYR A 91 -0.53 0.56 3.64
N ARG A 92 0.79 0.76 3.55
CA ARG A 92 1.41 2.06 3.80
C ARG A 92 2.47 2.38 2.77
N LEU A 93 2.32 3.51 2.09
CA LEU A 93 3.35 4.05 1.22
C LEU A 93 4.50 4.61 2.07
N SER A 94 5.70 4.12 1.82
CA SER A 94 6.91 4.51 2.55
C SER A 94 8.10 4.59 1.61
N ARG A 95 9.01 5.52 1.92
CA ARG A 95 10.33 5.54 1.30
C ARG A 95 11.12 4.32 1.79
N LYS A 96 11.80 3.64 0.88
CA LYS A 96 12.82 2.64 1.19
C LYS A 96 13.94 3.40 1.90
N THR A 97 14.12 3.17 3.19
CA THR A 97 15.41 3.44 3.82
C THR A 97 16.39 2.52 3.13
N LEU A 98 17.26 3.09 2.29
CA LEU A 98 18.50 2.44 1.93
C LEU A 98 19.19 2.17 3.27
N LEU A 99 19.12 0.93 3.75
CA LEU A 99 20.14 0.43 4.65
C LEU A 99 21.43 0.66 3.88
N ASN A 100 22.14 1.72 4.27
CA ASN A 100 23.48 1.99 3.81
C ASN A 100 24.22 0.68 4.02
N ILE A 101 24.53 -0.02 2.93
CA ILE A 101 25.31 -1.24 2.97
C ILE A 101 26.71 -0.75 3.35
N ALA A 102 26.94 -0.54 4.63
CA ALA A 102 28.27 -0.48 5.19
C ALA A 102 28.83 -1.88 4.97
N GLN A 103 29.48 -2.04 3.81
CA GLN A 103 30.40 -3.12 3.56
C GLN A 103 31.47 -3.03 4.65
N PHE A 104 31.51 -4.03 5.52
CA PHE A 104 32.71 -4.39 6.28
C PHE A 104 33.28 -5.65 5.63
#